data_AF-A0A2H6K077-F1
#
_entry.id   AF-A0A2H6K077-F1
#
_cell.length_a   1.000
_cell.length_b   1.000
_cell.length_c   1.000
_cell.angle_alpha   90.00
_cell.angle_beta   90.00
_cell.angle_gamma   90.00
#
_symmetry.space_group_name_H-M   'P 1'
#
loop_
_entity.id
_entity.type
_entity.pdbx_description
1 polymer ?
#
loop_
_entity_poly.entity_id
_entity_poly.type
_entity_poly.pdbx_seq_one_letter_code
_entity_poly.pdbx_strand_id
1 'polypeptide(L)'
;MALKKNQIRGMGLFLTSIGALIIGYSLLKDVNKAANMFFAGIFIIVGIILVFKTRMTRKKLFYTLGIIVVIVILIEGVFLMIDGRLWLPIRGYNTDDVIRPITVFQSGGSNQLVAECGDKNYIGNKSDYIIEGTVKDVWSDWVDMKTGIHTYTDLAIENYVKGTPLTENTGNLLTIITPGGCVGDTCQAVEDQPIFHEGKKVRIYLRETNGEFSIVCAQMGVKEIEGIDLNDKFLDTSPSTPFFPVANTPSEFSMTALLKGELVLEDGCLRVKSKSDGYLFSLDLNYKQYLKTGEIDKQLRKALERIYISSSAKISKINEKKWEITDRGHPYIIEETDKKLNIYDGGKYLMIWPYGFSLSRDESGVIHVIDDNGKPIARVGDKVKMGGGETSKEYNADIRYISGISAQLPSDRCSGPYWIVGEVITNLTKEK
;
A
#
# COMPACT_ATOMS: atom_id res chain seq x y z
N MET A 1 -42.20 -44.58 67.52
CA MET A 1 -42.23 -43.43 66.61
C MET A 1 -41.79 -43.90 65.23
N ALA A 2 -42.73 -44.41 64.43
CA ALA A 2 -42.42 -45.03 63.14
C ALA A 2 -42.51 -43.97 62.03
N LEU A 3 -41.38 -43.58 61.44
CA LEU A 3 -41.42 -42.80 60.19
C LEU A 3 -42.15 -43.64 59.13
N LYS A 4 -43.26 -43.11 58.60
CA LYS A 4 -44.02 -43.76 57.52
C LYS A 4 -43.05 -44.07 56.38
N LYS A 5 -43.13 -45.29 55.82
CA LYS A 5 -42.34 -45.81 54.68
C LYS A 5 -42.18 -44.82 53.51
N ASN A 6 -43.10 -43.87 53.37
CA ASN A 6 -43.07 -42.81 52.35
C ASN A 6 -42.09 -41.66 52.65
N GLN A 7 -41.76 -41.37 53.92
CA GLN A 7 -40.75 -40.36 54.27
C GLN A 7 -39.32 -40.86 54.01
N ILE A 8 -39.05 -42.14 54.27
CA ILE A 8 -37.73 -42.76 54.02
C ILE A 8 -37.45 -42.80 52.50
N ARG A 9 -38.48 -43.08 51.68
CA ARG A 9 -38.37 -43.08 50.22
C ARG A 9 -38.18 -41.68 49.62
N GLY A 10 -38.74 -40.65 50.27
CA GLY A 10 -38.53 -39.25 49.90
C GLY A 10 -37.12 -38.74 50.21
N MET A 11 -36.55 -39.13 51.35
CA MET A 11 -35.16 -38.79 51.72
C MET A 11 -34.14 -39.42 50.78
N GLY A 12 -34.36 -40.66 50.34
CA GLY A 12 -33.46 -41.33 49.38
C GLY A 12 -33.40 -40.64 48.01
N LEU A 13 -34.55 -40.17 47.49
CA LEU A 13 -34.62 -39.41 46.24
C LEU A 13 -34.02 -38.00 46.35
N PHE A 14 -34.10 -37.39 47.53
CA PHE A 14 -33.49 -36.09 47.78
C PHE A 14 -31.96 -36.19 47.79
N LEU A 15 -31.40 -37.21 48.45
CA LEU A 15 -29.96 -37.45 48.52
C LEU A 15 -29.34 -37.84 47.17
N THR A 16 -30.04 -38.60 46.32
CA THR A 16 -29.55 -38.89 44.96
C THR A 16 -29.57 -37.65 44.06
N SER A 17 -30.53 -36.75 44.24
CA SER A 17 -30.57 -35.48 43.50
C SER A 17 -29.43 -34.53 43.90
N ILE A 18 -29.06 -34.49 45.19
CA ILE A 18 -27.91 -33.72 45.68
C ILE A 18 -26.60 -34.32 45.16
N GLY A 19 -26.48 -35.65 45.14
CA GLY A 19 -25.31 -36.33 44.57
C GLY A 19 -25.10 -36.02 43.09
N ALA A 20 -26.17 -35.99 42.29
CA ALA A 20 -26.11 -35.62 40.88
C ALA A 20 -25.75 -34.14 40.68
N LEU A 21 -26.24 -33.25 41.55
CA LEU A 21 -25.90 -31.82 41.56
C LEU A 21 -24.42 -31.58 41.87
N ILE A 22 -23.85 -32.32 42.83
CA ILE A 22 -22.44 -32.20 43.21
C ILE A 22 -21.54 -32.74 42.08
N ILE A 23 -21.89 -33.87 41.47
CA ILE A 23 -21.13 -34.44 40.34
C ILE A 23 -21.21 -33.52 39.12
N GLY A 24 -22.39 -32.99 38.80
CA GLY A 24 -22.57 -32.02 37.71
C GLY A 24 -21.78 -30.73 37.94
N TYR A 25 -21.81 -30.18 39.15
CA TYR A 25 -21.05 -28.98 39.51
C TYR A 25 -19.54 -29.22 39.46
N SER A 26 -19.07 -30.41 39.84
CA SER A 26 -17.65 -30.74 39.80
C SER A 26 -17.11 -30.98 38.38
N LEU A 27 -17.96 -31.42 37.44
CA LEU A 27 -17.63 -31.54 36.01
C LEU A 27 -17.66 -30.22 35.25
N LEU A 28 -18.39 -29.22 35.77
CA LEU A 28 -18.62 -27.92 35.12
C LEU A 28 -17.67 -26.81 35.63
N LYS A 29 -16.78 -27.10 36.57
CA LYS A 29 -15.90 -26.10 37.22
C LYS A 29 -15.00 -25.32 36.24
N ASP A 30 -14.71 -25.90 35.08
CA ASP A 30 -13.86 -25.30 34.03
C ASP A 30 -14.66 -24.56 32.94
N VAL A 31 -15.99 -24.51 33.04
CA VAL A 31 -16.87 -23.79 32.11
C VAL A 31 -17.28 -22.44 32.71
N ASN A 32 -17.35 -21.42 31.85
CA ASN A 32 -17.59 -20.00 32.16
C ASN A 32 -18.57 -19.78 33.34
N LYS A 33 -18.24 -18.86 34.25
CA LYS A 33 -18.95 -18.65 35.54
C LYS A 33 -20.46 -18.42 35.39
N ALA A 34 -20.89 -17.87 34.25
CA ALA A 34 -22.29 -17.67 33.89
C ALA A 34 -23.05 -18.97 33.56
N ALA A 35 -22.43 -19.90 32.82
CA ALA A 35 -23.04 -21.19 32.48
C ALA A 35 -23.28 -22.04 33.74
N ASN A 36 -22.38 -21.96 34.73
CA ASN A 36 -22.51 -22.69 35.98
C ASN A 36 -23.67 -22.20 36.85
N MET A 37 -23.97 -20.89 36.85
CA MET A 37 -25.19 -20.38 37.50
C MET A 37 -26.46 -20.82 36.78
N PHE A 38 -26.44 -20.85 35.44
CA PHE A 38 -27.57 -21.26 34.63
C PHE A 38 -27.97 -22.72 34.87
N PHE A 39 -27.01 -23.65 34.83
CA PHE A 39 -27.28 -25.07 35.09
C PHE A 39 -27.73 -25.30 36.53
N ALA A 40 -27.16 -24.61 37.51
CA ALA A 40 -27.61 -24.68 38.90
C ALA A 40 -29.08 -24.28 39.06
N GLY A 41 -29.53 -23.23 38.34
CA GLY A 41 -30.93 -22.79 38.33
C GLY A 41 -31.88 -23.87 37.77
N ILE A 42 -31.52 -24.52 36.67
CA ILE A 42 -32.32 -25.60 36.06
C ILE A 42 -32.47 -26.78 37.04
N PHE A 43 -31.38 -27.20 37.70
CA PHE A 43 -31.43 -28.32 38.63
C PHE A 43 -32.29 -28.03 39.87
N ILE A 44 -32.29 -26.80 40.37
CA ILE A 44 -33.16 -26.38 41.49
C ILE A 44 -34.63 -26.44 41.06
N ILE A 45 -34.97 -25.93 39.87
CA ILE A 45 -36.34 -25.94 39.35
C ILE A 45 -36.83 -27.38 39.14
N VAL A 46 -36.01 -28.24 38.54
CA VAL A 46 -36.33 -29.66 38.34
C VAL A 46 -36.53 -30.38 39.68
N GLY A 47 -35.70 -30.07 40.68
CA GLY A 47 -35.85 -30.58 42.05
C GLY A 47 -37.19 -30.18 42.68
N ILE A 48 -37.58 -28.91 42.56
CA ILE A 48 -38.87 -28.40 43.04
C ILE A 48 -40.03 -29.12 42.33
N ILE A 49 -39.98 -29.26 41.00
CA ILE A 49 -41.02 -29.97 40.24
C ILE A 49 -41.15 -31.43 40.70
N LEU A 50 -40.03 -32.12 40.93
CA LEU A 50 -40.03 -33.52 41.37
C LEU A 50 -40.63 -33.69 42.77
N VAL A 51 -40.38 -32.75 43.69
CA VAL A 51 -41.00 -32.73 45.02
C VAL A 51 -42.52 -32.52 44.91
N PHE A 52 -42.96 -31.60 44.05
CA PHE A 52 -44.39 -31.29 43.88
C PHE A 52 -45.16 -32.28 43.00
N LYS A 53 -44.48 -33.11 42.21
CA LYS A 53 -45.09 -34.20 41.40
C LYS A 53 -45.88 -35.19 42.27
N THR A 54 -45.53 -35.33 43.55
CA THR A 54 -46.21 -36.23 44.50
C THR A 54 -47.58 -35.71 44.98
N ARG A 55 -47.92 -34.44 44.71
CA ARG A 55 -49.16 -33.79 45.22
C ARG A 55 -50.07 -33.19 44.14
N MET A 56 -49.67 -33.20 42.87
CA MET A 56 -50.45 -32.56 41.79
C MET A 56 -51.21 -33.54 40.91
N THR A 57 -52.47 -33.22 40.62
CA THR A 57 -53.29 -33.90 39.61
C THR A 57 -52.70 -33.69 38.21
N ARG A 58 -52.80 -34.70 37.32
CA ARG A 58 -52.19 -34.67 35.96
C ARG A 58 -52.41 -33.35 35.20
N LYS A 59 -53.63 -32.79 35.22
CA LYS A 59 -53.93 -31.51 34.54
C LYS A 59 -53.10 -30.34 35.07
N LYS A 60 -52.97 -30.20 36.40
CA LYS A 60 -52.14 -29.15 37.02
C LYS A 60 -50.66 -29.33 36.71
N LEU A 61 -50.17 -30.57 36.66
CA LEU A 61 -48.79 -30.86 36.28
C LEU A 61 -48.47 -30.38 34.87
N PHE A 62 -49.38 -30.60 33.90
CA PHE A 62 -49.21 -30.13 32.53
C PHE A 62 -49.20 -28.60 32.42
N TYR A 63 -50.08 -27.90 33.14
CA TYR A 63 -50.07 -26.43 33.17
C TYR A 63 -48.78 -25.88 33.81
N THR A 64 -48.33 -26.46 34.92
CA THR A 64 -47.09 -26.02 35.58
C THR A 64 -45.87 -26.26 34.69
N LEU A 65 -45.78 -27.41 34.02
CA LEU A 65 -44.71 -27.70 33.05
C LEU A 65 -44.76 -26.74 31.86
N GLY A 66 -45.96 -26.46 31.32
CA GLY A 66 -46.12 -25.50 30.22
C GLY A 66 -45.65 -24.10 30.59
N ILE A 67 -46.03 -23.61 31.78
CA ILE A 67 -45.59 -22.29 32.27
C ILE A 67 -44.07 -22.24 32.46
N ILE A 68 -43.46 -23.31 32.99
CA ILE A 68 -42.00 -23.36 33.17
C ILE A 68 -41.27 -23.35 31.83
N VAL A 69 -41.77 -24.10 30.83
CA VAL A 69 -41.20 -24.06 29.48
C VAL A 69 -41.28 -22.65 28.88
N VAL A 70 -42.42 -21.97 29.03
CA VAL A 70 -42.58 -20.58 28.55
C VAL A 70 -41.64 -19.62 29.28
N ILE A 71 -41.49 -19.76 30.61
CA ILE A 71 -40.57 -18.94 31.40
C ILE A 71 -39.11 -19.19 30.99
N VAL A 72 -38.71 -20.44 30.76
CA VAL A 72 -37.37 -20.78 30.28
C VAL A 72 -37.12 -20.17 28.90
N ILE A 73 -38.08 -20.26 27.98
CA ILE A 73 -37.99 -19.62 26.65
C ILE A 73 -37.88 -18.09 26.77
N LEU A 74 -38.62 -17.47 27.68
CA LEU A 74 -38.56 -16.02 27.91
C LEU A 74 -37.23 -15.60 28.56
N ILE A 75 -36.73 -16.37 29.52
CA ILE A 75 -35.44 -16.09 30.17
C ILE A 75 -34.29 -16.30 29.18
N GLU A 76 -34.32 -17.36 28.38
CA GLU A 76 -33.38 -17.57 27.26
C GLU A 76 -33.46 -16.42 26.26
N GLY A 77 -34.68 -15.99 25.88
CA GLY A 77 -34.88 -14.85 24.98
C GLY A 77 -34.34 -13.52 25.54
N VAL A 78 -34.47 -13.28 26.84
CA VAL A 78 -33.93 -12.09 27.52
C VAL A 78 -32.41 -12.18 27.70
N PHE A 79 -31.88 -13.36 28.01
CA PHE A 79 -30.43 -13.60 28.10
C PHE A 79 -29.75 -13.42 26.73
N LEU A 80 -30.41 -13.88 25.66
CA LEU A 80 -30.00 -13.65 24.27
C LEU A 80 -30.03 -12.16 23.87
N MET A 81 -30.90 -11.35 24.48
CA MET A 81 -30.92 -9.90 24.25
C MET A 81 -29.89 -9.12 25.06
N ILE A 82 -29.44 -9.63 26.22
CA ILE A 82 -28.45 -8.96 27.08
C ILE A 82 -27.01 -9.25 26.63
N ASP A 83 -26.73 -10.46 26.11
CA ASP A 83 -25.39 -10.86 25.65
C ASP A 83 -25.13 -10.64 24.14
N GLY A 84 -26.09 -10.07 23.40
CA GLY A 84 -25.90 -9.63 22.00
C GLY A 84 -25.56 -10.73 20.97
N ARG A 85 -25.61 -12.02 21.32
CA ARG A 85 -25.28 -13.14 20.41
C ARG A 85 -26.54 -13.88 19.95
N LEU A 86 -27.17 -13.40 18.87
CA LEU A 86 -28.09 -14.20 18.06
C LEU A 86 -27.31 -14.85 16.90
N TRP A 87 -27.05 -16.15 17.00
CA TRP A 87 -26.63 -16.99 15.87
C TRP A 87 -27.88 -17.43 15.09
N LEU A 88 -28.31 -16.63 14.11
CA LEU A 88 -29.05 -17.11 12.94
C LEU A 88 -28.34 -16.58 11.70
N PRO A 89 -28.08 -17.40 10.67
CA PRO A 89 -27.45 -16.95 9.45
C PRO A 89 -28.51 -16.24 8.60
N ILE A 90 -28.85 -15.00 8.97
CA ILE A 90 -29.65 -14.12 8.12
C ILE A 90 -28.71 -13.05 7.58
N ARG A 91 -28.45 -13.17 6.29
CA ARG A 91 -27.77 -12.21 5.44
C ARG A 91 -28.63 -10.93 5.38
N GLY A 92 -28.11 -9.83 5.91
CA GLY A 92 -28.48 -8.46 5.51
C GLY A 92 -29.10 -7.55 6.59
N TYR A 93 -28.31 -6.51 6.94
CA TYR A 93 -28.66 -5.13 7.37
C TYR A 93 -29.58 -4.96 8.61
N ASN A 94 -29.37 -4.06 9.56
CA ASN A 94 -28.78 -2.71 9.56
C ASN A 94 -28.38 -2.42 11.02
N THR A 95 -27.22 -1.82 11.27
CA THR A 95 -26.91 -1.20 12.57
C THR A 95 -26.43 0.20 12.30
N ASP A 96 -27.27 1.15 12.68
CA ASP A 96 -27.10 2.59 12.56
C ASP A 96 -25.72 3.04 13.09
N ASP A 97 -25.03 3.86 12.28
CA ASP A 97 -23.89 4.73 12.61
C ASP A 97 -22.69 4.19 13.43
N VAL A 98 -22.50 2.86 13.49
CA VAL A 98 -21.22 2.31 13.93
C VAL A 98 -20.27 2.31 12.73
N ILE A 99 -19.34 3.26 12.73
CA ILE A 99 -18.17 3.28 11.85
C ILE A 99 -17.47 1.93 11.95
N ARG A 100 -17.63 1.05 10.96
CA ARG A 100 -16.93 -0.23 10.92
C ARG A 100 -15.55 0.00 10.30
N PRO A 101 -14.45 -0.24 11.03
CA PRO A 101 -13.13 -0.20 10.42
C PRO A 101 -13.07 -1.26 9.32
N ILE A 102 -12.39 -0.92 8.23
CA ILE A 102 -12.15 -1.87 7.15
C ILE A 102 -11.36 -3.03 7.74
N THR A 103 -11.79 -4.26 7.46
CA THR A 103 -11.15 -5.47 7.98
C THR A 103 -10.36 -6.14 6.87
N VAL A 104 -9.07 -6.36 7.12
CA VAL A 104 -8.18 -7.18 6.26
C VAL A 104 -8.01 -8.52 6.93
N PHE A 105 -8.36 -9.61 6.25
CA PHE A 105 -8.15 -10.95 6.78
C PHE A 105 -7.00 -11.64 6.04
N GLN A 106 -5.95 -11.98 6.77
CA GLN A 106 -4.84 -12.75 6.21
C GLN A 106 -5.10 -14.24 6.43
N SER A 107 -5.34 -14.99 5.35
CA SER A 107 -5.31 -16.45 5.42
C SER A 107 -3.88 -16.91 5.65
N GLY A 108 -3.63 -17.82 6.61
CA GLY A 108 -2.30 -18.41 6.80
C GLY A 108 -2.08 -19.72 6.03
N GLY A 109 -0.81 -20.11 5.89
CA GLY A 109 -0.42 -21.41 5.33
C GLY A 109 0.95 -21.41 4.64
N SER A 110 1.68 -22.52 4.74
CA SER A 110 2.92 -22.77 4.01
C SER A 110 2.65 -22.71 2.50
N ASN A 111 3.50 -21.99 1.74
CA ASN A 111 3.39 -21.66 0.30
C ASN A 111 2.72 -20.33 -0.08
N GLN A 112 2.49 -19.40 0.84
CA GLN A 112 2.11 -18.02 0.45
C GLN A 112 3.28 -17.21 -0.12
N LEU A 113 4.51 -17.59 0.18
CA LEU A 113 5.73 -17.01 -0.38
C LEU A 113 6.13 -17.75 -1.65
N VAL A 114 5.52 -17.37 -2.78
CA VAL A 114 6.05 -17.73 -4.10
C VAL A 114 7.37 -16.97 -4.34
N ALA A 115 8.30 -17.53 -5.12
CA ALA A 115 9.65 -16.97 -5.29
C ALA A 115 9.63 -15.51 -5.78
N GLU A 116 8.60 -15.15 -6.54
CA GLU A 116 8.35 -13.81 -7.07
C GLU A 116 8.01 -12.78 -5.98
N CYS A 117 7.61 -13.21 -4.78
CA CYS A 117 7.42 -12.32 -3.63
C CYS A 117 8.73 -11.71 -3.12
N GLY A 118 9.89 -12.15 -3.60
CA GLY A 118 11.15 -11.44 -3.39
C GLY A 118 11.30 -10.18 -4.24
N ASP A 119 10.52 -10.04 -5.32
CA ASP A 119 10.51 -8.88 -6.21
C ASP A 119 9.46 -7.86 -5.77
N LYS A 120 9.91 -6.68 -5.36
CA LYS A 120 9.02 -5.58 -4.96
C LYS A 120 8.09 -5.14 -6.09
N ASN A 121 8.53 -5.21 -7.35
CA ASN A 121 7.69 -4.89 -8.50
C ASN A 121 6.54 -5.88 -8.65
N TYR A 122 6.80 -7.16 -8.39
CA TYR A 122 5.77 -8.18 -8.40
C TYR A 122 4.68 -7.91 -7.35
N ILE A 123 5.08 -7.63 -6.11
CA ILE A 123 4.14 -7.30 -5.01
C ILE A 123 3.33 -6.05 -5.36
N GLY A 124 3.99 -4.96 -5.78
CA GLY A 124 3.33 -3.71 -6.14
C GLY A 124 2.36 -3.84 -7.32
N ASN A 125 2.71 -4.64 -8.34
CA ASN A 125 1.85 -4.91 -9.49
C ASN A 125 0.62 -5.75 -9.13
N LYS A 126 0.75 -6.68 -8.19
CA LYS A 126 -0.31 -7.58 -7.73
C LYS A 126 -1.24 -6.99 -6.67
N SER A 127 -0.91 -5.81 -6.17
CA SER A 127 -1.68 -5.09 -5.16
C SER A 127 -2.65 -4.14 -5.84
N ASP A 128 -3.89 -4.08 -5.38
CA ASP A 128 -4.86 -3.06 -5.80
C ASP A 128 -4.65 -1.78 -5.00
N TYR A 129 -4.23 -1.91 -3.73
CA TYR A 129 -3.93 -0.79 -2.84
C TYR A 129 -2.52 -0.93 -2.25
N ILE A 130 -1.85 0.20 -2.09
CA ILE A 130 -0.60 0.31 -1.33
C ILE A 130 -0.81 1.47 -0.37
N ILE A 131 -0.83 1.15 0.92
CA ILE A 131 -1.16 2.12 1.97
C ILE A 131 0.01 2.24 2.94
N GLU A 132 0.15 3.43 3.51
CA GLU A 132 1.09 3.70 4.57
C GLU A 132 0.34 4.24 5.78
N GLY A 133 0.74 3.79 6.96
CA GLY A 133 0.08 4.17 8.19
C GLY A 133 0.92 3.89 9.41
N THR A 134 0.45 4.38 10.55
CA THR A 134 1.03 4.09 11.86
C THR A 134 0.19 3.03 12.56
N VAL A 135 0.84 1.96 13.02
CA VAL A 135 0.21 0.96 13.87
C VAL A 135 -0.13 1.59 15.22
N LYS A 136 -1.42 1.60 15.57
CA LYS A 136 -1.94 2.23 16.79
C LYS A 136 -2.05 1.26 17.94
N ASP A 137 -2.43 0.02 17.67
CA ASP A 137 -2.58 -1.01 18.70
C ASP A 137 -2.38 -2.40 18.07
N VAL A 138 -1.89 -3.35 18.86
CA VAL A 138 -1.68 -4.76 18.49
C VAL A 138 -2.06 -5.64 19.67
N TRP A 139 -3.08 -6.48 19.52
CA TRP A 139 -3.54 -7.39 20.56
C TRP A 139 -3.96 -8.74 20.00
N SER A 140 -3.96 -9.79 20.81
CA SER A 140 -4.44 -11.11 20.39
C SER A 140 -5.64 -11.56 21.21
N ASP A 141 -6.55 -12.30 20.59
CA ASP A 141 -7.68 -12.93 21.27
C ASP A 141 -7.98 -14.31 20.68
N TRP A 142 -8.71 -15.12 21.46
CA TRP A 142 -9.20 -16.41 21.02
C TRP A 142 -10.26 -16.25 19.93
N VAL A 143 -10.11 -17.03 18.87
CA VAL A 143 -11.19 -17.31 17.92
C VAL A 143 -12.28 -18.09 18.66
N ASP A 144 -13.55 -17.94 18.25
CA ASP A 144 -14.69 -18.58 18.89
C ASP A 144 -14.41 -20.07 19.24
N MET A 145 -14.87 -20.46 20.43
CA MET A 145 -14.63 -21.79 21.02
C MET A 145 -13.14 -22.12 21.32
N LYS A 146 -12.25 -21.13 21.36
CA LYS A 146 -10.80 -21.30 21.62
C LYS A 146 -10.12 -22.24 20.62
N THR A 147 -10.58 -22.22 19.37
CA THR A 147 -10.09 -23.09 18.29
C THR A 147 -8.79 -22.60 17.66
N GLY A 148 -8.44 -21.33 17.91
CA GLY A 148 -7.17 -20.72 17.52
C GLY A 148 -7.03 -19.33 18.15
N ILE A 149 -5.88 -18.70 17.94
CA ILE A 149 -5.61 -17.33 18.34
C ILE A 149 -5.50 -16.47 17.08
N HIS A 150 -6.12 -15.29 17.08
CA HIS A 150 -5.87 -14.24 16.09
C HIS A 150 -5.21 -13.04 16.75
N THR A 151 -4.35 -12.37 16.00
CA THR A 151 -3.80 -11.05 16.32
C THR A 151 -4.52 -10.01 15.49
N TYR A 152 -4.94 -8.95 16.15
CA TYR A 152 -5.62 -7.79 15.60
C TYR A 152 -4.65 -6.62 15.66
N THR A 153 -4.56 -5.90 14.55
CA THR A 153 -3.70 -4.73 14.40
C THR A 153 -4.54 -3.58 13.90
N ASP A 154 -4.62 -2.51 14.67
CA ASP A 154 -5.24 -1.26 14.23
C ASP A 154 -4.21 -0.35 13.59
N LEU A 155 -4.49 0.07 12.36
CA LEU A 155 -3.62 0.91 11.55
C LEU A 155 -4.35 2.21 11.21
N ALA A 156 -3.76 3.34 11.60
CA ALA A 156 -4.19 4.64 11.10
C ALA A 156 -3.52 4.90 9.75
N ILE A 157 -4.30 4.92 8.68
CA ILE A 157 -3.85 5.23 7.32
C ILE A 157 -3.49 6.71 7.23
N GLU A 158 -2.28 6.99 6.78
CA GLU A 158 -1.73 8.34 6.60
C GLU A 158 -1.60 8.69 5.12
N ASN A 159 -1.36 7.69 4.26
CA ASN A 159 -1.11 7.91 2.84
C ASN A 159 -1.56 6.70 1.99
N TYR A 160 -2.07 6.98 0.79
CA TYR A 160 -2.38 5.99 -0.23
C TYR A 160 -1.35 6.15 -1.36
N VAL A 161 -0.37 5.24 -1.42
CA VAL A 161 0.62 5.19 -2.50
C VAL A 161 -0.01 4.65 -3.79
N LYS A 162 -0.97 3.72 -3.66
CA LYS A 162 -1.74 3.15 -4.77
C LYS A 162 -3.16 2.84 -4.30
N GLY A 163 -4.10 2.96 -5.23
CA GLY A 163 -5.53 2.71 -4.99
C GLY A 163 -6.27 3.97 -4.59
N THR A 164 -7.58 3.97 -4.77
CA THR A 164 -8.43 5.07 -4.30
C THR A 164 -8.57 4.99 -2.77
N PRO A 165 -8.76 6.12 -2.07
CA PRO A 165 -9.05 6.10 -0.64
C PRO A 165 -10.21 5.17 -0.35
N LEU A 166 -10.04 4.26 0.61
CA LEU A 166 -10.99 3.18 0.82
C LEU A 166 -12.33 3.66 1.41
N THR A 167 -12.36 4.86 1.99
CA THR A 167 -13.58 5.50 2.51
C THR A 167 -13.46 7.02 2.58
N GLU A 168 -14.50 7.75 2.18
CA GLU A 168 -14.56 9.23 2.27
C GLU A 168 -14.95 9.76 3.67
N ASN A 169 -15.52 8.92 4.56
CA ASN A 169 -16.19 9.41 5.80
C ASN A 169 -15.85 8.66 7.10
N THR A 170 -14.86 7.76 7.13
CA THR A 170 -14.61 6.89 8.29
C THR A 170 -13.14 6.84 8.68
N GLY A 171 -12.67 7.86 9.40
CA GLY A 171 -11.57 7.77 10.38
C GLY A 171 -10.19 7.27 9.94
N ASN A 172 -9.95 6.97 8.66
CA ASN A 172 -8.72 6.38 8.14
C ASN A 172 -8.19 5.20 9.00
N LEU A 173 -9.07 4.37 9.58
CA LEU A 173 -8.67 3.25 10.44
C LEU A 173 -8.92 1.91 9.75
N LEU A 174 -7.89 1.08 9.71
CA LEU A 174 -7.90 -0.27 9.13
C LEU A 174 -7.53 -1.28 10.22
N THR A 175 -8.34 -2.32 10.38
CA THR A 175 -8.04 -3.43 11.29
C THR A 175 -7.57 -4.63 10.47
N ILE A 176 -6.40 -5.16 10.82
CA ILE A 176 -5.80 -6.33 10.17
C ILE A 176 -5.88 -7.50 11.12
N ILE A 177 -6.36 -8.63 10.63
CA ILE A 177 -6.51 -9.87 11.39
C ILE A 177 -5.53 -10.90 10.81
N THR A 178 -4.56 -11.32 11.63
CA THR A 178 -3.61 -12.39 11.29
C THR A 178 -3.78 -13.57 12.24
N PRO A 179 -3.73 -14.82 11.74
CA PRO A 179 -3.74 -15.99 12.61
C PRO A 179 -2.43 -16.10 13.41
N GLY A 180 -2.52 -16.58 14.64
CA GLY A 180 -1.42 -16.60 15.61
C GLY A 180 -1.44 -15.43 16.58
N GLY A 181 -0.48 -15.42 17.52
CA GLY A 181 -0.41 -14.44 18.61
C GLY A 181 -0.31 -15.09 19.99
N CYS A 182 -0.50 -14.31 21.04
CA CYS A 182 -0.45 -14.78 22.43
C CYS A 182 -1.60 -14.23 23.27
N VAL A 183 -2.33 -15.11 23.96
CA VAL A 183 -3.35 -14.73 24.95
C VAL A 183 -2.90 -15.24 26.32
N GLY A 184 -2.46 -14.33 27.20
CA GLY A 184 -1.79 -14.69 28.44
C GLY A 184 -0.50 -15.47 28.16
N ASP A 185 -0.35 -16.64 28.78
CA ASP A 185 0.83 -17.50 28.61
C ASP A 185 0.72 -18.47 27.40
N THR A 186 -0.40 -18.45 26.68
CA THR A 186 -0.63 -19.36 25.55
C THR A 186 -0.37 -18.64 24.23
N CYS A 187 0.59 -19.13 23.46
CA CYS A 187 0.95 -18.58 22.16
C CYS A 187 0.70 -19.59 21.02
N GLN A 188 0.31 -19.08 19.87
CA GLN A 188 0.18 -19.82 18.61
C GLN A 188 1.04 -19.13 17.56
N ALA A 189 2.04 -19.83 17.04
CA ALA A 189 2.81 -19.37 15.89
C ALA A 189 2.16 -19.89 14.60
N VAL A 190 2.01 -19.02 13.61
CA VAL A 190 1.58 -19.39 12.26
C VAL A 190 2.62 -18.83 11.31
N GLU A 191 3.12 -19.70 10.42
CA GLU A 191 4.19 -19.33 9.49
C GLU A 191 3.73 -18.26 8.50
N ASP A 192 4.70 -17.49 8.04
CA ASP A 192 4.59 -16.45 7.01
C ASP A 192 3.62 -15.29 7.31
N GLN A 193 3.09 -15.21 8.54
CA GLN A 193 2.20 -14.11 8.92
C GLN A 193 2.97 -12.80 9.09
N PRO A 194 2.43 -11.68 8.60
CA PRO A 194 3.00 -10.39 8.91
C PRO A 194 2.89 -10.11 10.41
N ILE A 195 3.98 -9.61 10.98
CA ILE A 195 4.08 -9.21 12.38
C ILE A 195 4.10 -7.70 12.43
N PHE A 196 3.25 -7.14 13.29
CA PHE A 196 3.14 -5.69 13.49
C PHE A 196 3.61 -5.32 14.89
N HIS A 197 4.12 -4.09 15.01
CA HIS A 197 4.58 -3.53 16.26
C HIS A 197 3.91 -2.18 16.48
N GLU A 198 3.32 -2.01 17.67
CA GLU A 198 2.69 -0.75 18.05
C GLU A 198 3.64 0.44 17.90
N GLY A 199 3.13 1.56 17.40
CA GLY A 199 3.88 2.80 17.16
C GLY A 199 4.77 2.78 15.92
N LYS A 200 4.91 1.64 15.22
CA LYS A 200 5.70 1.59 13.99
C LYS A 200 4.89 2.07 12.79
N LYS A 201 5.58 2.77 11.88
CA LYS A 201 5.03 3.07 10.57
C LYS A 201 5.26 1.89 9.64
N VAL A 202 4.25 1.54 8.88
CA VAL A 202 4.29 0.41 7.94
C VAL A 202 3.72 0.80 6.60
N ARG A 203 4.23 0.18 5.54
CA ARG A 203 3.64 0.13 4.20
C ARG A 203 3.05 -1.26 3.98
N ILE A 204 1.80 -1.31 3.51
CA ILE A 204 1.04 -2.55 3.34
C ILE A 204 0.53 -2.64 1.90
N TYR A 205 0.72 -3.81 1.31
CA TYR A 205 0.36 -4.16 -0.06
C TYR A 205 -0.89 -5.03 -0.03
N LEU A 206 -2.04 -4.47 -0.46
CA LEU A 206 -3.34 -5.11 -0.35
C LEU A 206 -3.90 -5.49 -1.72
N ARG A 207 -4.58 -6.62 -1.76
CA ARG A 207 -5.44 -7.03 -2.88
C ARG A 207 -6.88 -7.05 -2.42
N GLU A 208 -7.76 -6.51 -3.24
CA GLU A 208 -9.20 -6.57 -3.04
C GLU A 208 -9.79 -7.69 -3.92
N THR A 209 -10.65 -8.52 -3.36
CA THR A 209 -11.39 -9.53 -4.11
C THR A 209 -12.80 -9.59 -3.57
N ASN A 210 -13.78 -9.20 -4.40
CA ASN A 210 -15.20 -9.14 -4.02
C ASN A 210 -15.49 -8.29 -2.76
N GLY A 211 -14.73 -7.21 -2.55
CA GLY A 211 -14.87 -6.33 -1.37
C GLY A 211 -14.15 -6.82 -0.11
N GLU A 212 -13.44 -7.95 -0.17
CA GLU A 212 -12.58 -8.44 0.90
C GLU A 212 -11.12 -8.09 0.62
N PHE A 213 -10.37 -7.72 1.66
CA PHE A 213 -8.97 -7.33 1.56
C PHE A 213 -8.05 -8.41 2.11
N SER A 214 -6.94 -8.64 1.42
CA SER A 214 -5.87 -9.57 1.81
C SER A 214 -4.49 -8.94 1.58
N ILE A 215 -3.47 -9.35 2.34
CA ILE A 215 -2.10 -8.86 2.17
C ILE A 215 -1.41 -9.71 1.10
N VAL A 216 -0.92 -9.04 0.05
CA VAL A 216 -0.18 -9.68 -1.04
C VAL A 216 1.14 -10.22 -0.51
N CYS A 217 1.44 -11.50 -0.75
CA CYS A 217 2.69 -12.13 -0.30
C CYS A 217 2.89 -12.15 1.23
N ALA A 218 1.80 -12.15 2.01
CA ALA A 218 1.83 -12.35 3.46
C ALA A 218 2.84 -11.43 4.17
N GLN A 219 3.78 -11.97 4.96
CA GLN A 219 4.80 -11.17 5.64
C GLN A 219 5.61 -10.25 4.70
N MET A 220 5.85 -10.64 3.45
CA MET A 220 6.61 -9.82 2.49
C MET A 220 5.80 -8.63 1.95
N GLY A 221 4.47 -8.68 2.08
CA GLY A 221 3.56 -7.58 1.75
C GLY A 221 3.44 -6.52 2.82
N VAL A 222 4.23 -6.61 3.89
CA VAL A 222 4.30 -5.61 4.94
C VAL A 222 5.75 -5.19 5.11
N LYS A 223 5.97 -3.89 5.09
CA LYS A 223 7.29 -3.32 5.29
C LYS A 223 7.20 -2.29 6.41
N GLU A 224 7.97 -2.48 7.47
CA GLU A 224 8.21 -1.39 8.43
C GLU A 224 8.99 -0.29 7.72
N ILE A 225 8.45 0.92 7.74
CA ILE A 225 9.09 2.11 7.20
C ILE A 225 9.59 2.91 8.39
N GLU A 226 10.86 2.71 8.76
CA GLU A 226 11.50 3.63 9.70
C GLU A 226 11.44 5.05 9.12
N GLY A 227 11.37 6.06 10.00
CA GLY A 227 11.37 7.46 9.58
C GLY A 227 12.43 7.70 8.50
N ILE A 228 11.94 7.97 7.28
CA ILE A 228 12.71 8.12 6.03
C ILE A 228 13.61 6.89 5.71
N ASP A 229 12.99 5.76 5.37
CA ASP A 229 13.66 4.75 4.53
C ASP A 229 13.68 5.20 3.06
N LEU A 230 14.83 5.73 2.64
CA LEU A 230 15.12 6.30 1.31
C LEU A 230 15.05 5.30 0.15
N ASN A 231 14.81 4.00 0.41
CA ASN A 231 14.82 2.94 -0.61
C ASN A 231 13.44 2.49 -1.12
N ASP A 232 12.33 3.13 -0.72
CA ASP A 232 10.97 2.71 -1.14
C ASP A 232 10.15 3.76 -1.90
N LYS A 233 10.76 4.88 -2.33
CA LYS A 233 10.09 5.87 -3.21
C LYS A 233 10.04 5.45 -4.69
N PHE A 234 10.35 4.18 -4.97
CA PHE A 234 10.59 3.64 -6.32
C PHE A 234 9.40 2.91 -6.99
N LEU A 235 8.23 2.85 -6.35
CA LEU A 235 7.05 2.19 -6.93
C LEU A 235 5.96 3.20 -7.34
N ASP A 236 6.31 4.11 -8.24
CA ASP A 236 5.32 4.77 -9.10
C ASP A 236 5.66 4.46 -10.56
N THR A 237 5.22 3.29 -11.03
CA THR A 237 5.42 2.78 -12.40
C THR A 237 4.09 2.59 -13.14
N SER A 238 3.04 3.32 -12.75
CA SER A 238 1.90 3.48 -13.67
C SER A 238 2.30 4.44 -14.80
N PRO A 239 2.26 4.03 -16.08
CA PRO A 239 2.55 4.91 -17.21
C PRO A 239 1.53 6.07 -17.36
N SER A 240 0.48 6.10 -16.54
CA SER A 240 -0.54 7.16 -16.55
C SER A 240 -0.18 8.41 -15.73
N THR A 241 0.65 8.27 -14.68
CA THR A 241 1.14 9.39 -13.88
C THR A 241 2.50 9.83 -14.42
N PRO A 242 2.65 11.09 -14.88
CA PRO A 242 3.93 11.62 -15.31
C PRO A 242 4.96 11.58 -14.16
N PHE A 243 6.13 11.02 -14.45
CA PHE A 243 7.25 11.06 -13.54
C PHE A 243 7.79 12.49 -13.46
N PHE A 244 7.77 13.04 -12.26
CA PHE A 244 8.04 14.44 -11.96
C PHE A 244 8.93 14.55 -10.72
N PRO A 245 10.26 14.37 -10.88
CA PRO A 245 11.16 14.40 -9.75
C PRO A 245 11.30 15.84 -9.24
N VAL A 246 11.13 15.99 -7.93
CA VAL A 246 11.20 17.27 -7.22
C VAL A 246 12.38 17.23 -6.26
N ALA A 247 13.03 18.37 -6.06
CA ALA A 247 14.10 18.53 -5.07
C ALA A 247 13.58 18.29 -3.64
N ASN A 248 14.44 17.74 -2.77
CA ASN A 248 14.09 17.38 -1.40
C ASN A 248 13.90 18.61 -0.48
N THR A 249 14.59 19.69 -0.80
CA THR A 249 14.58 20.95 -0.03
C THR A 249 14.50 22.13 -1.00
N PRO A 250 14.05 23.31 -0.53
CA PRO A 250 14.17 24.55 -1.28
C PRO A 250 15.58 24.72 -1.83
N SER A 251 15.68 25.06 -3.11
CA SER A 251 16.94 25.16 -3.84
C SER A 251 17.77 26.33 -3.32
N GLU A 252 19.04 26.07 -2.96
CA GLU A 252 20.09 27.11 -2.88
C GLU A 252 20.85 27.27 -4.22
N PHE A 253 20.50 26.47 -5.23
CA PHE A 253 21.18 26.46 -6.52
C PHE A 253 20.83 27.71 -7.33
N SER A 254 21.87 28.46 -7.72
CA SER A 254 21.76 29.58 -8.66
C SER A 254 21.99 29.12 -10.11
N MET A 255 21.53 29.93 -11.07
CA MET A 255 21.66 29.63 -12.50
C MET A 255 23.13 29.48 -12.92
N THR A 256 23.56 28.24 -13.20
CA THR A 256 24.89 27.94 -13.74
C THR A 256 24.87 27.80 -15.27
N ALA A 257 23.73 27.44 -15.85
CA ALA A 257 23.49 27.33 -17.28
C ALA A 257 22.02 27.62 -17.63
N LEU A 258 21.74 27.79 -18.94
CA LEU A 258 20.40 28.04 -19.47
C LEU A 258 20.01 26.96 -20.48
N LEU A 259 18.97 26.20 -20.17
CA LEU A 259 18.36 25.22 -21.07
C LEU A 259 17.21 25.87 -21.84
N LYS A 260 17.19 25.72 -23.17
CA LYS A 260 16.07 26.14 -24.02
C LYS A 260 15.50 24.94 -24.75
N GLY A 261 14.18 24.79 -24.76
CA GLY A 261 13.59 23.64 -25.43
C GLY A 261 12.08 23.61 -25.44
N GLU A 262 11.56 22.43 -25.73
CA GLU A 262 10.14 22.09 -25.63
C GLU A 262 9.92 21.21 -24.41
N LEU A 263 8.95 21.58 -23.57
CA LEU A 263 8.51 20.70 -22.50
C LEU A 263 7.67 19.57 -23.10
N VAL A 264 8.12 18.33 -22.96
CA VAL A 264 7.49 17.14 -23.56
C VAL A 264 7.28 16.06 -22.52
N LEU A 265 6.20 15.30 -22.67
CA LEU A 265 6.02 14.05 -21.94
C LEU A 265 6.41 12.90 -22.86
N GLU A 266 7.53 12.24 -22.57
CA GLU A 266 8.05 11.12 -23.37
C GLU A 266 8.20 9.89 -22.45
N ASP A 267 7.53 8.80 -22.80
CA ASP A 267 7.49 7.56 -22.01
C ASP A 267 7.07 7.76 -20.55
N GLY A 268 6.18 8.74 -20.32
CA GLY A 268 5.73 9.13 -18.99
C GLY A 268 6.77 9.93 -18.19
N CYS A 269 7.88 10.36 -18.78
CA CYS A 269 8.89 11.22 -18.16
C CYS A 269 8.70 12.66 -18.64
N LEU A 270 8.55 13.63 -17.73
CA LEU A 270 8.48 15.03 -18.11
C LEU A 270 9.89 15.56 -18.40
N ARG A 271 10.17 15.82 -19.68
CA ARG A 271 11.49 16.19 -20.18
C ARG A 271 11.46 17.54 -20.88
N VAL A 272 12.61 18.18 -20.95
CA VAL A 272 12.82 19.25 -21.92
C VAL A 272 13.66 18.70 -23.07
N LYS A 273 13.04 18.64 -24.24
CA LYS A 273 13.75 18.36 -25.48
C LYS A 273 14.41 19.65 -25.94
N SER A 274 15.73 19.72 -25.83
CA SER A 274 16.49 20.86 -26.32
C SER A 274 16.12 21.14 -27.78
N LYS A 275 15.71 22.38 -28.10
CA LYS A 275 15.28 22.75 -29.48
C LYS A 275 16.25 23.75 -30.11
N SER A 276 16.82 23.33 -31.24
CA SER A 276 17.17 24.11 -32.44
C SER A 276 18.11 25.32 -32.38
N ASP A 277 18.76 25.62 -31.27
CA ASP A 277 20.08 26.28 -31.31
C ASP A 277 21.17 25.45 -30.60
N GLY A 278 20.85 24.23 -30.17
CA GLY A 278 21.83 23.18 -29.80
C GLY A 278 22.77 22.79 -30.94
N TYR A 279 22.77 23.53 -32.05
CA TYR A 279 23.84 23.49 -33.03
C TYR A 279 25.18 23.72 -32.32
N LEU A 280 26.06 22.75 -32.44
CA LEU A 280 27.39 22.82 -31.88
C LEU A 280 28.36 23.35 -32.94
N PHE A 281 28.41 22.68 -34.09
CA PHE A 281 29.24 23.05 -35.23
C PHE A 281 28.83 22.25 -36.48
N SER A 282 29.48 22.51 -37.60
CA SER A 282 29.34 21.73 -38.84
C SER A 282 30.65 21.03 -39.20
N LEU A 283 30.54 19.88 -39.85
CA LEU A 283 31.63 19.18 -40.54
C LEU A 283 31.41 19.23 -42.05
N ASP A 284 32.49 19.11 -42.81
CA ASP A 284 32.42 18.96 -44.26
C ASP A 284 31.64 17.70 -44.66
N LEU A 285 30.95 17.77 -45.80
CA LEU A 285 30.11 16.66 -46.28
C LEU A 285 30.92 15.38 -46.58
N ASN A 286 32.24 15.50 -46.80
CA ASN A 286 33.13 14.35 -47.01
C ASN A 286 33.18 13.40 -45.79
N TYR A 287 32.83 13.86 -44.59
CA TYR A 287 32.76 13.02 -43.39
C TYR A 287 31.61 12.02 -43.44
N LYS A 288 30.65 12.19 -44.37
CA LYS A 288 29.54 11.25 -44.59
C LYS A 288 30.03 9.81 -44.84
N GLN A 289 31.19 9.64 -45.45
CA GLN A 289 31.78 8.32 -45.72
C GLN A 289 32.10 7.52 -44.45
N TYR A 290 32.23 8.20 -43.31
CA TYR A 290 32.55 7.62 -42.01
C TYR A 290 31.29 7.33 -41.16
N LEU A 291 30.10 7.72 -41.62
CA LEU A 291 28.84 7.46 -40.92
C LEU A 291 28.41 6.00 -41.13
N LYS A 292 28.66 5.15 -40.14
CA LYS A 292 28.28 3.73 -40.13
C LYS A 292 27.81 3.34 -38.73
N THR A 293 26.72 2.58 -38.64
CA THR A 293 26.20 2.12 -37.33
C THR A 293 27.24 1.29 -36.59
N GLY A 294 27.45 1.57 -35.30
CA GLY A 294 28.42 0.87 -34.46
C GLY A 294 29.37 1.82 -33.74
N GLU A 295 30.64 1.44 -33.63
CA GLU A 295 31.68 2.30 -33.09
C GLU A 295 31.97 3.48 -34.02
N ILE A 296 32.27 4.64 -33.44
CA ILE A 296 32.59 5.84 -34.22
C ILE A 296 33.97 5.69 -34.86
N ASP A 297 34.02 5.90 -36.18
CA ASP A 297 35.26 5.92 -36.95
C ASP A 297 36.29 6.90 -36.36
N LYS A 298 37.57 6.52 -36.37
CA LYS A 298 38.65 7.32 -35.78
C LYS A 298 38.76 8.72 -36.36
N GLN A 299 38.54 8.90 -37.66
CA GLN A 299 38.59 10.22 -38.30
C GLN A 299 37.38 11.07 -37.93
N LEU A 300 36.20 10.46 -37.89
CA LEU A 300 34.98 11.14 -37.44
C LEU A 300 35.09 11.54 -35.97
N ARG A 301 35.57 10.65 -35.10
CA ARG A 301 35.80 10.96 -33.67
C ARG A 301 36.77 12.12 -33.50
N LYS A 302 37.86 12.16 -34.26
CA LYS A 302 38.81 13.28 -34.26
C LYS A 302 38.15 14.60 -34.65
N ALA A 303 37.28 14.59 -35.66
CA ALA A 303 36.54 15.77 -36.07
C ALA A 303 35.51 16.25 -35.01
N LEU A 304 35.08 15.34 -34.14
CA LEU A 304 34.15 15.60 -33.03
C LEU A 304 34.86 15.93 -31.70
N GLU A 305 36.18 16.13 -31.69
CA GLU A 305 36.96 16.46 -30.48
C GLU A 305 36.41 17.66 -29.71
N ARG A 306 35.75 18.60 -30.40
CA ARG A 306 35.11 19.79 -29.80
C ARG A 306 34.01 19.47 -28.78
N ILE A 307 33.45 18.26 -28.82
CA ILE A 307 32.38 17.80 -27.91
C ILE A 307 32.82 16.59 -27.07
N TYR A 308 34.14 16.36 -26.95
CA TYR A 308 34.76 15.39 -26.04
C TYR A 308 34.16 13.97 -26.10
N ILE A 309 33.90 13.47 -27.31
CA ILE A 309 33.33 12.13 -27.49
C ILE A 309 34.30 11.05 -27.01
N SER A 310 33.82 10.18 -26.14
CA SER A 310 34.59 9.09 -25.56
C SER A 310 34.86 7.95 -26.55
N SER A 311 35.78 7.06 -26.18
CA SER A 311 36.11 5.89 -27.00
C SER A 311 34.99 4.85 -27.06
N SER A 312 34.06 4.85 -26.10
CA SER A 312 32.92 3.92 -26.04
C SER A 312 31.66 4.42 -26.75
N ALA A 313 31.69 5.65 -27.28
CA ALA A 313 30.59 6.25 -28.00
C ALA A 313 30.18 5.42 -29.22
N LYS A 314 28.86 5.31 -29.42
CA LYS A 314 28.24 4.57 -30.52
C LYS A 314 27.47 5.53 -31.42
N ILE A 315 27.42 5.21 -32.70
CA ILE A 315 26.64 5.94 -33.69
C ILE A 315 25.60 5.01 -34.31
N SER A 316 24.41 5.53 -34.58
CA SER A 316 23.32 4.79 -35.21
C SER A 316 22.54 5.68 -36.18
N LYS A 317 21.92 5.06 -37.18
CA LYS A 317 21.14 5.77 -38.20
C LYS A 317 19.71 5.97 -37.70
N ILE A 318 19.23 7.22 -37.69
CA ILE A 318 17.82 7.55 -37.41
C ILE A 318 17.02 7.45 -38.72
N ASN A 319 17.51 8.12 -39.77
CA ASN A 319 16.91 8.09 -41.11
C ASN A 319 17.96 8.41 -42.19
N GLU A 320 17.54 8.60 -43.44
CA GLU A 320 18.46 8.85 -44.56
C GLU A 320 19.42 10.02 -44.36
N LYS A 321 18.98 11.08 -43.67
CA LYS A 321 19.74 12.32 -43.46
C LYS A 321 20.07 12.57 -41.98
N LYS A 322 19.73 11.67 -41.06
CA LYS A 322 19.95 11.87 -39.62
C LYS A 322 20.57 10.67 -38.95
N TRP A 323 21.54 10.94 -38.08
CA TRP A 323 22.23 9.96 -37.25
C TRP A 323 22.24 10.43 -35.81
N GLU A 324 22.28 9.48 -34.88
CA GLU A 324 22.47 9.73 -33.46
C GLU A 324 23.82 9.18 -33.04
N ILE A 325 24.61 10.00 -32.34
CA ILE A 325 25.72 9.52 -31.54
C ILE A 325 25.25 9.46 -30.09
N THR A 326 25.36 8.28 -29.47
CA THR A 326 25.17 8.11 -28.04
C THR A 326 26.53 7.95 -27.39
N ASP A 327 26.90 8.90 -26.55
CA ASP A 327 28.11 8.83 -25.75
C ASP A 327 27.74 9.01 -24.29
N ARG A 328 28.05 8.02 -23.44
CA ARG A 328 27.81 8.10 -21.99
C ARG A 328 26.36 8.45 -21.60
N GLY A 329 25.39 7.97 -22.39
CA GLY A 329 23.97 8.27 -22.23
C GLY A 329 23.52 9.65 -22.76
N HIS A 330 24.43 10.48 -23.27
CA HIS A 330 24.11 11.74 -23.95
C HIS A 330 23.97 11.55 -25.46
N PRO A 331 22.84 11.94 -26.05
CA PRO A 331 22.64 11.89 -27.50
C PRO A 331 23.13 13.18 -28.18
N TYR A 332 23.85 13.03 -29.28
CA TYR A 332 24.14 14.08 -30.26
C TYR A 332 23.51 13.70 -31.60
N ILE A 333 23.01 14.67 -32.34
CA ILE A 333 22.38 14.44 -33.64
C ILE A 333 23.30 14.98 -34.74
N ILE A 334 23.54 14.15 -35.76
CA ILE A 334 24.15 14.57 -37.01
C ILE A 334 23.05 14.69 -38.05
N GLU A 335 22.87 15.87 -38.62
CA GLU A 335 21.93 16.12 -39.71
C GLU A 335 22.69 16.48 -40.99
N GLU A 336 22.45 15.69 -42.03
CA GLU A 336 22.97 15.95 -43.37
C GLU A 336 22.17 17.05 -44.07
N THR A 337 22.89 18.05 -44.53
CA THR A 337 22.41 19.08 -45.46
C THR A 337 23.13 18.91 -46.80
N ASP A 338 22.71 19.67 -47.82
CA ASP A 338 23.30 19.56 -49.16
C ASP A 338 24.79 19.95 -49.23
N LYS A 339 25.32 20.62 -48.19
CA LYS A 339 26.71 21.14 -48.17
C LYS A 339 27.57 20.63 -47.02
N LYS A 340 26.96 20.15 -45.94
CA LYS A 340 27.65 19.90 -44.66
C LYS A 340 26.86 18.96 -43.76
N LEU A 341 27.54 18.40 -42.77
CA LEU A 341 26.93 17.68 -41.66
C LEU A 341 26.84 18.62 -40.47
N ASN A 342 25.63 18.94 -40.02
CA ASN A 342 25.42 19.75 -38.83
C ASN A 342 25.35 18.85 -37.60
N ILE A 343 26.09 19.23 -36.56
CA ILE A 343 26.12 18.52 -35.28
C ILE A 343 25.28 19.32 -34.29
N TYR A 344 24.33 18.63 -33.65
CA TYR A 344 23.47 19.20 -32.64
C TYR A 344 23.62 18.41 -31.34
N ASP A 345 23.50 19.12 -30.22
CA ASP A 345 23.12 18.53 -28.96
C ASP A 345 21.69 17.96 -29.08
N GLY A 346 21.56 16.66 -28.85
CA GLY A 346 20.30 15.94 -28.84
C GLY A 346 19.67 15.86 -27.44
N GLY A 347 20.24 16.56 -26.46
CA GLY A 347 19.92 16.50 -25.04
C GLY A 347 18.42 16.47 -24.74
N LYS A 348 18.01 15.39 -24.08
CA LYS A 348 16.66 15.19 -23.54
C LYS A 348 16.75 15.14 -22.02
N TYR A 349 16.68 16.31 -21.42
CA TYR A 349 16.90 16.43 -19.99
C TYR A 349 15.65 16.04 -19.22
N LEU A 350 15.83 15.13 -18.27
CA LEU A 350 14.84 14.93 -17.23
C LEU A 350 14.98 16.06 -16.21
N MET A 351 13.89 16.78 -16.00
CA MET A 351 13.89 17.95 -15.15
C MET A 351 13.75 17.56 -13.68
N ILE A 352 14.66 18.04 -12.84
CA ILE A 352 14.51 18.00 -11.38
C ILE A 352 13.94 19.34 -10.95
N TRP A 353 12.65 19.35 -10.59
CA TRP A 353 11.90 20.57 -10.31
C TRP A 353 12.21 21.12 -8.92
N PRO A 354 12.08 22.44 -8.71
CA PRO A 354 12.27 23.04 -7.38
C PRO A 354 11.26 22.50 -6.37
N TYR A 355 11.66 22.48 -5.09
CA TYR A 355 10.77 22.07 -4.00
C TYR A 355 9.44 22.84 -4.03
N GLY A 356 8.35 22.14 -3.75
CA GLY A 356 6.99 22.69 -3.75
C GLY A 356 6.29 22.69 -5.12
N PHE A 357 7.02 22.45 -6.22
CA PHE A 357 6.41 22.37 -7.55
C PHE A 357 5.61 21.08 -7.70
N SER A 358 4.56 21.13 -8.50
CA SER A 358 3.65 20.00 -8.73
C SER A 358 3.11 19.97 -10.16
N LEU A 359 2.33 18.92 -10.47
CA LEU A 359 1.62 18.79 -11.73
C LEU A 359 0.12 18.90 -11.54
N SER A 360 -0.55 19.46 -12.53
CA SER A 360 -2.00 19.37 -12.69
C SER A 360 -2.38 19.01 -14.11
N ARG A 361 -3.64 18.65 -14.32
CA ARG A 361 -4.24 18.49 -15.65
C ARG A 361 -5.40 19.46 -15.78
N ASP A 362 -5.50 20.10 -16.93
CA ASP A 362 -6.70 20.86 -17.27
C ASP A 362 -7.83 19.94 -17.77
N GLU A 363 -9.00 20.51 -18.04
CA GLU A 363 -10.18 19.81 -18.54
C GLU A 363 -9.93 19.07 -19.86
N SER A 364 -8.92 19.49 -20.64
CA SER A 364 -8.52 18.82 -21.88
C SER A 364 -7.50 17.70 -21.67
N GLY A 365 -7.08 17.47 -20.43
CA GLY A 365 -6.10 16.46 -20.04
C GLY A 365 -4.64 16.86 -20.25
N VAL A 366 -4.38 18.11 -20.65
CA VAL A 366 -3.02 18.64 -20.85
C VAL A 366 -2.37 18.88 -19.49
N ILE A 367 -1.11 18.47 -19.36
CA ILE A 367 -0.35 18.58 -18.11
C ILE A 367 0.26 19.96 -17.97
N HIS A 368 0.01 20.59 -16.83
CA HIS A 368 0.60 21.86 -16.41
C HIS A 368 1.54 21.64 -15.23
N VAL A 369 2.66 22.37 -15.25
CA VAL A 369 3.55 22.50 -14.10
C VAL A 369 3.10 23.70 -13.29
N ILE A 370 2.89 23.46 -12.01
CA ILE A 370 2.48 24.46 -11.03
C ILE A 370 3.65 24.71 -10.06
N ASP A 371 3.94 25.97 -9.78
CA ASP A 371 4.92 26.36 -8.76
C ASP A 371 4.41 26.12 -7.32
N ASP A 372 5.26 26.40 -6.36
CA ASP A 372 4.98 26.28 -4.92
C ASP A 372 3.89 27.23 -4.40
N ASN A 373 3.55 28.27 -5.18
CA ASN A 373 2.47 29.21 -4.89
C ASN A 373 1.15 28.82 -5.56
N GLY A 374 1.08 27.65 -6.22
CA GLY A 374 -0.12 27.20 -6.92
C GLY A 374 -0.32 27.86 -8.29
N LYS A 375 0.66 28.58 -8.83
CA LYS A 375 0.57 29.24 -10.13
C LYS A 375 1.08 28.32 -11.26
N PRO A 376 0.31 28.13 -12.35
CA PRO A 376 0.80 27.43 -13.54
C PRO A 376 1.91 28.24 -14.21
N ILE A 377 3.06 27.60 -14.45
CA ILE A 377 4.24 28.26 -15.02
C ILE A 377 4.60 27.75 -16.41
N ALA A 378 4.24 26.51 -16.75
CA ALA A 378 4.48 25.89 -18.06
C ALA A 378 3.48 24.75 -18.28
N ARG A 379 3.22 24.39 -19.54
CA ARG A 379 2.48 23.17 -19.89
C ARG A 379 3.21 22.34 -20.94
N VAL A 380 2.88 21.06 -21.01
CA VAL A 380 3.41 20.17 -22.06
C VAL A 380 3.11 20.75 -23.44
N GLY A 381 4.13 20.83 -24.29
CA GLY A 381 4.13 21.48 -25.60
C GLY A 381 4.69 22.90 -25.62
N ASP A 382 4.83 23.55 -24.47
CA ASP A 382 5.37 24.92 -24.42
C ASP A 382 6.85 24.98 -24.78
N LYS A 383 7.23 26.12 -25.37
CA LYS A 383 8.64 26.52 -25.48
C LYS A 383 9.07 27.13 -24.16
N VAL A 384 10.09 26.53 -23.55
CA VAL A 384 10.56 26.91 -22.21
C VAL A 384 12.03 27.33 -22.26
N LYS A 385 12.38 28.27 -21.38
CA LYS A 385 13.76 28.57 -21.00
C LYS A 385 13.87 28.32 -19.50
N MET A 386 14.90 27.58 -19.09
CA MET A 386 15.08 27.20 -17.70
C MET A 386 16.53 27.44 -17.29
N GLY A 387 16.71 28.26 -16.27
CA GLY A 387 17.98 28.39 -15.58
C GLY A 387 18.21 27.17 -14.69
N GLY A 388 19.45 26.76 -14.54
CA GLY A 388 19.76 25.58 -13.73
C GLY A 388 21.16 25.05 -13.97
N GLY A 389 21.34 23.75 -13.79
CA GLY A 389 22.59 23.05 -14.04
C GLY A 389 22.38 21.62 -14.51
N GLU A 390 23.19 21.21 -15.48
CA GLU A 390 23.23 19.84 -16.00
C GLU A 390 24.01 18.91 -15.05
N THR A 391 23.56 17.67 -14.94
CA THR A 391 24.29 16.59 -14.27
C THR A 391 23.99 15.25 -14.95
N SER A 392 25.03 14.44 -15.12
CA SER A 392 24.97 13.16 -15.84
C SER A 392 25.01 11.97 -14.87
N LYS A 393 24.59 10.79 -15.31
CA LYS A 393 24.54 9.58 -14.46
C LYS A 393 25.93 8.98 -14.15
N GLU A 394 27.01 9.42 -14.81
CA GLU A 394 28.19 8.55 -15.00
C GLU A 394 29.35 8.73 -14.01
N TYR A 395 29.30 9.66 -13.05
CA TYR A 395 30.19 9.58 -11.90
C TYR A 395 29.47 8.95 -10.71
N ASN A 396 30.08 7.98 -10.03
CA ASN A 396 29.60 7.51 -8.72
C ASN A 396 29.46 8.65 -7.68
N ALA A 397 30.10 9.79 -7.93
CA ALA A 397 29.86 11.04 -7.22
C ALA A 397 28.50 11.67 -7.58
N ASP A 398 28.13 11.67 -8.87
CA ASP A 398 26.86 12.22 -9.37
C ASP A 398 25.65 11.39 -8.92
N ILE A 399 25.76 10.07 -8.78
CA ILE A 399 24.65 9.25 -8.24
C ILE A 399 24.30 9.66 -6.82
N ARG A 400 25.30 9.79 -5.93
CA ARG A 400 25.10 10.24 -4.55
C ARG A 400 24.59 11.69 -4.50
N TYR A 401 25.12 12.54 -5.36
CA TYR A 401 24.68 13.93 -5.51
C TYR A 401 23.21 14.01 -5.93
N ILE A 402 22.81 13.26 -6.95
CA ILE A 402 21.43 13.20 -7.44
C ILE A 402 20.47 12.65 -6.40
N SER A 403 20.84 11.59 -5.68
CA SER A 403 20.01 11.06 -4.58
C SER A 403 19.86 12.04 -3.42
N GLY A 404 20.87 12.90 -3.19
CA GLY A 404 20.79 13.98 -2.21
C GLY A 404 19.84 15.09 -2.65
N ILE A 405 19.79 15.38 -3.95
CA ILE A 405 18.93 16.43 -4.51
C ILE A 405 17.48 15.99 -4.57
N SER A 406 17.17 14.79 -5.07
CA SER A 406 15.80 14.30 -5.18
C SER A 406 15.70 12.85 -4.73
N ALA A 407 14.82 12.59 -3.76
CA ALA A 407 14.52 11.24 -3.28
C ALA A 407 13.82 10.36 -4.33
N GLN A 408 13.40 10.94 -5.47
CA GLN A 408 12.82 10.18 -6.59
C GLN A 408 13.90 9.71 -7.59
N LEU A 409 15.15 10.15 -7.41
CA LEU A 409 16.25 9.90 -8.32
C LEU A 409 17.46 9.25 -7.61
N PRO A 410 18.33 8.53 -8.35
CA PRO A 410 18.19 8.17 -9.76
C PRO A 410 17.04 7.18 -10.00
N SER A 411 16.33 7.28 -11.13
CA SER A 411 15.27 6.34 -11.49
C SER A 411 15.67 5.46 -12.67
N ASP A 412 15.24 4.19 -12.65
CA ASP A 412 15.33 3.28 -13.80
C ASP A 412 14.27 3.61 -14.86
N ARG A 413 13.09 4.08 -14.42
CA ARG A 413 11.98 4.49 -15.29
C ARG A 413 12.36 5.70 -16.14
N CYS A 414 12.89 6.73 -15.49
CA CYS A 414 13.30 7.96 -16.15
C CYS A 414 14.77 8.20 -15.93
N SER A 415 15.58 7.67 -16.86
CA SER A 415 17.00 7.91 -16.87
C SER A 415 17.33 9.35 -17.26
N GLY A 416 18.46 9.84 -16.75
CA GLY A 416 19.06 11.09 -17.16
C GLY A 416 19.47 11.10 -18.64
N PRO A 417 20.09 12.19 -19.11
CA PRO A 417 20.71 13.24 -18.29
C PRO A 417 19.71 14.10 -17.53
N TYR A 418 20.13 14.66 -16.39
CA TYR A 418 19.25 15.45 -15.53
C TYR A 418 19.58 16.93 -15.63
N TRP A 419 18.57 17.76 -15.47
CA TRP A 419 18.72 19.21 -15.32
C TRP A 419 18.08 19.65 -14.02
N ILE A 420 18.90 20.17 -13.10
CA ILE A 420 18.43 20.75 -11.84
C ILE A 420 17.89 22.13 -12.15
N VAL A 421 16.58 22.30 -12.04
CA VAL A 421 15.92 23.58 -12.31
C VAL A 421 16.18 24.55 -11.17
N GLY A 422 16.82 25.67 -11.47
CA GLY A 422 16.97 26.78 -10.53
C GLY A 422 15.88 27.83 -10.73
N GLU A 423 15.61 28.21 -11.98
CA GLU A 423 14.59 29.20 -12.33
C GLU A 423 13.86 28.79 -13.61
N VAL A 424 12.53 28.97 -13.63
CA VAL A 424 11.71 28.75 -14.82
C VAL A 424 11.38 30.09 -15.46
N ILE A 425 11.95 30.34 -16.63
CA ILE A 425 11.77 31.59 -17.38
C ILE A 425 10.76 31.33 -18.50
N THR A 426 9.47 31.44 -18.19
CA THR A 426 8.38 31.27 -19.15
C THR A 426 7.88 32.61 -19.65
N ASN A 427 8.75 33.33 -20.37
CA ASN A 427 8.36 34.49 -21.17
C ASN A 427 9.00 34.38 -22.56
N LEU A 428 8.38 33.58 -23.43
CA LEU A 428 8.47 33.78 -24.87
C LEU A 428 7.07 34.18 -25.36
N THR A 429 6.56 35.31 -24.84
CA THR A 429 5.54 36.07 -25.56
C THR A 429 6.06 36.35 -26.96
N LYS A 430 5.39 35.74 -27.96
CA LYS A 430 5.40 36.05 -29.39
C LYS A 430 6.39 37.17 -29.76
N GLU A 431 7.63 36.81 -30.10
CA GLU A 431 8.43 37.70 -30.94
C GLU A 431 7.70 37.80 -32.28
N LYS A 432 7.30 39.04 -32.58
CA LYS A 432 6.58 39.45 -33.79
C LYS A 432 7.52 39.51 -34.98
#